data_AF-A0A0M3J3V3-F1
#
_entry.id   AF-A0A0M3J3V3-F1
#
_cell.length_a   1.000
_cell.length_b   1.000
_cell.length_c   1.000
_cell.angle_alpha   90.00
_cell.angle_beta   90.00
_cell.angle_gamma   90.00
#
_symmetry.space_group_name_H-M   'P 1'
#
loop_
_entity.id
_entity.type
_entity.pdbx_description
1 polymer ?
#
loop_
_entity_poly.entity_id
_entity_poly.type
_entity_poly.pdbx_seq_one_letter_code
_entity_poly.pdbx_strand_id
1 'polypeptide(L)'
;MECLQNQFEPAISESIGPVQSLIAPNHLAEFIWKGWIAFESEVLQDSTVANFYSWGPRAKATIDRMKLLEAFCRINGSECAQWKYHLQDATNASSNSAETQRE
;
A
#
# COMPACT_ATOMS: atom_id res chain seq x y z
N MET A 1 -5.36 33.28 -25.22
CA MET A 1 -4.57 32.42 -24.31
C MET A 1 -5.56 31.54 -23.59
N GLU A 2 -5.95 30.44 -24.21
CA GLU A 2 -6.79 29.43 -23.56
C GLU A 2 -5.85 28.36 -23.03
N CYS A 3 -5.83 28.21 -21.70
CA CYS A 3 -5.07 27.17 -21.03
C CYS A 3 -5.62 25.82 -21.49
N LEU A 4 -4.81 25.08 -22.24
CA LEU A 4 -4.99 23.66 -22.48
C LEU A 4 -5.11 22.97 -21.12
N GLN A 5 -6.34 22.65 -20.72
CA GLN A 5 -6.58 21.72 -19.62
C GLN A 5 -5.98 20.39 -20.05
N ASN A 6 -4.86 20.06 -19.41
CA ASN A 6 -4.10 18.85 -19.64
C ASN A 6 -5.02 17.64 -19.58
N GLN A 7 -5.10 16.99 -20.74
CA GLN A 7 -5.62 15.66 -20.96
C GLN A 7 -4.73 14.68 -20.20
N PHE A 8 -5.15 14.27 -19.01
CA PHE A 8 -4.62 13.08 -18.35
C PHE A 8 -5.78 12.42 -17.58
N GLU A 9 -6.79 11.98 -18.32
CA GLU A 9 -7.76 11.02 -17.76
C GLU A 9 -7.07 9.65 -17.66
N PRO A 10 -6.96 9.06 -16.46
CA PRO A 10 -6.20 7.83 -16.29
C PRO A 10 -7.05 6.64 -16.76
N ALA A 11 -6.73 6.11 -17.93
CA ALA A 11 -7.29 4.88 -18.52
C ALA A 11 -7.16 3.60 -17.65
N ILE A 12 -6.64 3.71 -16.42
CA ILE A 12 -6.45 2.58 -15.50
C ILE A 12 -7.77 2.24 -14.76
N SER A 13 -8.71 3.18 -14.66
CA SER A 13 -9.91 2.98 -13.81
C SER A 13 -10.98 2.03 -14.39
N GLU A 14 -11.02 1.81 -15.71
CA GLU A 14 -12.06 0.98 -16.33
C GLU A 14 -11.91 -0.52 -16.02
N SER A 15 -10.70 -1.03 -15.76
CA SER A 15 -10.48 -2.47 -15.53
C SER A 15 -10.59 -2.89 -14.06
N ILE A 16 -10.39 -1.95 -13.13
CA ILE A 16 -10.28 -2.21 -11.69
C ILE A 16 -11.50 -1.68 -10.93
N GLY A 17 -12.33 -0.84 -11.56
CA GLY A 17 -13.47 -0.19 -10.92
C GLY A 17 -13.11 1.13 -10.24
N PRO A 18 -14.09 1.82 -9.63
CA PRO A 18 -13.86 3.13 -9.04
C PRO A 18 -12.93 3.03 -7.84
N VAL A 19 -11.81 3.75 -7.89
CA VAL A 19 -10.77 3.72 -6.83
C VAL A 19 -11.35 4.00 -5.44
N GLN A 20 -12.39 4.85 -5.34
CA GLN A 20 -13.03 5.11 -4.05
C GLN A 20 -13.68 3.87 -3.43
N SER A 21 -14.25 2.96 -4.23
CA SER A 21 -14.82 1.71 -3.68
C SER A 21 -13.75 0.72 -3.24
N LEU A 22 -12.50 0.93 -3.61
CA LEU A 22 -11.39 0.03 -3.33
C LEU A 22 -10.58 0.47 -2.12
N ILE A 23 -10.20 1.75 -2.04
CA ILE A 23 -9.21 2.25 -1.08
C ILE A 23 -9.60 3.53 -0.33
N ALA A 24 -10.78 4.12 -0.56
CA ALA A 24 -11.18 5.31 0.19
C ALA A 24 -11.18 5.03 1.71
N PRO A 25 -10.96 6.03 2.59
CA PRO A 25 -10.90 5.87 4.05
C PRO A 25 -12.31 5.60 4.62
N ASN A 26 -12.83 4.42 4.30
CA ASN A 26 -14.16 3.95 4.56
C ASN A 26 -14.08 2.45 4.83
N HIS A 27 -14.67 1.99 5.93
CA HIS A 27 -14.70 0.57 6.30
C HIS A 27 -15.41 -0.33 5.27
N LEU A 28 -16.16 0.23 4.32
CA LEU A 28 -16.78 -0.51 3.22
C LEU A 28 -15.91 -0.63 1.97
N ALA A 29 -14.78 0.08 1.87
CA ALA A 29 -13.90 -0.02 0.71
C ALA A 29 -13.20 -1.38 0.68
N GLU A 30 -13.04 -1.95 -0.52
CA GLU A 30 -12.69 -3.37 -0.70
C GLU A 30 -11.43 -3.81 0.04
N PHE A 31 -10.35 -3.05 -0.11
CA PHE A 31 -9.08 -3.39 0.49
C PHE A 31 -9.07 -3.17 2.01
N ILE A 32 -9.95 -2.30 2.52
CA ILE A 32 -10.09 -2.07 3.96
C ILE A 32 -10.90 -3.20 4.60
N TRP A 33 -12.11 -3.49 4.11
CA TRP A 33 -12.96 -4.51 4.73
C TRP A 33 -12.38 -5.92 4.60
N LYS A 34 -11.64 -6.21 3.51
CA LYS A 34 -10.90 -7.47 3.36
C LYS A 34 -9.62 -7.54 4.22
N GLY A 35 -9.28 -6.46 4.93
CA GLY A 35 -8.16 -6.38 5.85
C GLY A 35 -6.79 -6.26 5.18
N TRP A 36 -6.72 -5.89 3.91
CA TRP A 36 -5.47 -5.67 3.19
C TRP A 36 -4.81 -4.36 3.61
N ILE A 37 -5.59 -3.30 3.78
CA ILE A 37 -5.13 -1.97 4.17
C ILE A 37 -5.91 -1.56 5.44
N ALA A 38 -5.24 -0.89 6.37
CA ALA A 38 -5.88 -0.19 7.47
C ALA A 38 -5.72 1.31 7.25
N PHE A 39 -6.64 2.11 7.80
CA PHE A 39 -6.56 3.56 7.74
C PHE A 39 -6.87 4.20 9.08
N GLU A 40 -6.27 5.36 9.31
CA GLU A 40 -6.54 6.24 10.43
C GLU A 40 -6.73 7.66 9.91
N SER A 41 -7.65 8.41 10.50
CA SER A 41 -7.97 9.77 10.09
C SER A 41 -7.64 10.75 11.21
N GLU A 42 -6.93 11.83 10.87
CA GLU A 42 -6.58 12.89 11.81
C GLU A 42 -7.07 14.24 11.26
N VAL A 43 -7.58 15.09 12.15
CA VAL A 43 -7.93 16.47 11.82
C VAL A 43 -6.71 17.35 12.11
N LEU A 44 -6.18 17.98 11.06
CA LEU A 44 -5.04 18.89 11.16
C LEU A 44 -5.47 20.27 11.68
N GLN A 45 -4.46 21.11 11.99
CA GLN A 45 -4.67 22.43 12.58
C GLN A 45 -5.48 23.39 11.68
N ASP A 46 -5.46 23.18 10.37
CA ASP A 46 -6.22 23.94 9.38
C ASP A 46 -7.62 23.36 9.10
N SER A 47 -8.08 22.41 9.93
CA SER A 47 -9.33 21.65 9.75
C SER A 47 -9.35 20.71 8.52
N THR A 48 -8.20 20.47 7.89
CA THR A 48 -8.07 19.43 6.85
C THR A 48 -8.05 18.04 7.50
N VAL A 49 -8.75 17.08 6.90
CA VAL A 49 -8.70 15.67 7.33
C VAL A 49 -7.58 14.95 6.56
N ALA A 50 -6.55 14.53 7.28
CA ALA A 50 -5.51 13.65 6.76
C ALA A 50 -5.89 12.18 6.99
N ASN A 51 -5.66 11.34 5.99
CA ASN A 51 -5.90 9.90 6.09
C ASN A 51 -4.56 9.17 5.90
N PHE A 52 -4.17 8.41 6.91
CA PHE A 52 -2.94 7.63 6.93
C PHE A 52 -3.28 6.17 6.66
N TYR A 53 -2.54 5.54 5.75
CA TYR A 53 -2.72 4.14 5.41
C TYR A 53 -1.57 3.29 5.94
N SER A 54 -1.92 2.11 6.44
CA SER A 54 -0.96 1.12 6.90
C SER A 54 -1.37 -0.28 6.46
N TRP A 55 -0.49 -1.24 6.71
CA TRP A 55 -0.75 -2.64 6.41
C TRP A 55 -1.88 -3.18 7.29
N GLY A 56 -2.94 -3.68 6.65
CA GLY A 56 -4.04 -4.34 7.35
C GLY A 56 -3.63 -5.71 7.92
N PRO A 57 -4.43 -6.29 8.83
CA PRO A 57 -4.11 -7.56 9.48
C PRO A 57 -3.87 -8.71 8.50
N ARG A 58 -4.67 -8.79 7.42
CA ARG A 58 -4.51 -9.81 6.38
C ARG A 58 -3.19 -9.64 5.65
N ALA A 59 -2.87 -8.43 5.22
CA ALA A 59 -1.64 -8.14 4.52
C ALA A 59 -0.40 -8.50 5.36
N LYS A 60 -0.41 -8.14 6.65
CA LYS A 60 0.66 -8.50 7.61
C LYS A 60 0.86 -10.01 7.74
N ALA A 61 -0.21 -10.80 7.63
CA ALA A 61 -0.16 -12.26 7.76
C ALA A 61 0.22 -12.97 6.45
N THR A 62 -0.20 -12.45 5.29
CA THR A 62 -0.13 -13.21 4.03
C THR A 62 0.99 -12.77 3.09
N ILE A 63 1.45 -11.53 3.18
CA ILE A 63 2.40 -11.00 2.21
C ILE A 63 3.83 -11.26 2.68
N ASP A 64 4.58 -11.91 1.81
CA ASP A 64 6.03 -12.00 1.90
C ASP A 64 6.64 -10.66 1.44
N ARG A 65 7.16 -9.90 2.41
CA ARG A 65 7.73 -8.57 2.17
C ARG A 65 8.97 -8.61 1.28
N MET A 66 9.72 -9.70 1.27
CA MET A 66 10.87 -9.85 0.38
C MET A 66 10.40 -10.02 -1.07
N LYS A 67 9.44 -10.91 -1.31
CA LYS A 67 8.85 -11.09 -2.64
C LYS A 67 8.18 -9.82 -3.17
N LEU A 68 7.54 -9.04 -2.29
CA LEU A 68 6.98 -7.75 -2.68
C LEU A 68 8.07 -6.76 -3.12
N LEU A 69 9.17 -6.68 -2.37
CA LEU A 69 10.30 -5.82 -2.73
C LEU A 69 10.92 -6.23 -4.07
N GLU A 70 11.13 -7.53 -4.29
CA GLU A 70 11.64 -8.06 -5.56
C GLU A 70 10.72 -7.71 -6.74
N ALA A 71 9.40 -7.84 -6.55
CA ALA A 71 8.42 -7.47 -7.57
C ALA A 71 8.45 -5.97 -7.88
N PHE A 72 8.54 -5.12 -6.86
CA PHE A 72 8.68 -3.67 -7.02
C PHE A 72 9.97 -3.31 -7.76
N CYS A 73 11.10 -3.90 -7.38
CA CYS A 73 12.39 -3.72 -8.02
C CYS A 73 12.35 -4.10 -9.52
N ARG A 74 11.67 -5.19 -9.87
CA ARG A 74 11.46 -5.61 -11.26
C ARG A 74 10.67 -4.59 -12.08
N ILE A 75 9.64 -3.97 -11.49
CA ILE A 75 8.80 -2.96 -12.16
C ILE A 75 9.60 -1.66 -12.39
N ASN A 76 10.37 -1.24 -11.37
CA ASN A 76 11.10 0.02 -11.41
C ASN A 76 12.53 -0.09 -12.00
N GLY A 77 13.00 -1.29 -12.33
CA GLY A 77 14.36 -1.53 -12.82
C GLY A 77 15.47 -1.26 -11.79
N SER A 78 15.15 -1.34 -10.50
CA SER A 78 16.10 -1.15 -9.39
C SER A 78 16.47 -2.48 -8.75
N GLU A 79 17.52 -2.49 -7.92
CA GLU A 79 17.92 -3.65 -7.12
C GLU A 79 17.45 -3.50 -5.66
N CYS A 80 17.14 -4.62 -4.98
CA CYS A 80 16.67 -4.58 -3.59
C CYS A 80 17.66 -3.86 -2.64
N ALA A 81 18.96 -3.97 -2.90
CA ALA A 81 20.01 -3.33 -2.11
C ALA A 81 19.97 -1.79 -2.15
N GLN A 82 19.34 -1.21 -3.18
CA GLN A 82 19.14 0.23 -3.29
C GLN A 82 18.04 0.73 -2.32
N TRP A 83 17.18 -0.16 -1.85
CA TRP A 83 16.06 0.13 -0.93
C TRP A 83 16.36 -0.36 0.48
N LYS A 84 17.46 0.13 1.07
CA LYS A 84 18.04 -0.40 2.33
C LYS A 84 17.03 -0.58 3.47
N TYR A 85 16.17 0.41 3.71
CA TYR A 85 15.16 0.32 4.76
C TYR A 85 14.11 -0.77 4.48
N HIS A 86 13.70 -0.94 3.23
CA HIS A 86 12.70 -1.94 2.84
C HIS A 86 13.30 -3.35 2.83
N LEU A 87 14.56 -3.46 2.42
CA LEU A 87 15.31 -4.72 2.50
C LEU A 87 15.49 -5.16 3.95
N GLN A 88 15.82 -4.24 4.86
CA GLN A 88 15.90 -4.52 6.28
C GLN A 88 14.54 -4.95 6.85
N ASP A 89 13.46 -4.21 6.56
CA ASP A 89 12.10 -4.55 7.00
C ASP A 89 11.66 -5.93 6.49
N ALA A 90 11.92 -6.22 5.21
CA ALA A 90 11.63 -7.51 4.60
C ALA A 90 12.43 -8.66 5.24
N THR A 91 13.70 -8.43 5.57
CA THR A 91 14.55 -9.42 6.24
C THR A 91 14.05 -9.71 7.65
N ASN A 92 13.70 -8.68 8.41
CA ASN A 92 13.16 -8.81 9.77
C ASN A 92 11.81 -9.55 9.78
N ALA A 93 10.97 -9.29 8.78
CA ALA A 93 9.67 -9.96 8.63
C ALA A 93 9.81 -11.48 8.46
N SER A 94 10.82 -11.92 7.72
CA SER A 94 11.12 -13.33 7.45
C SER A 94 11.69 -14.05 8.69
N SER A 95 12.39 -13.34 9.56
CA SER A 95 12.92 -13.90 10.81
C SER A 95 11.80 -14.18 11.82
N ASN A 96 10.84 -13.26 11.96
CA ASN A 96 9.74 -13.39 12.93
C ASN A 96 8.76 -14.52 12.58
N SER A 97 8.58 -14.87 11.31
CA SER A 97 7.70 -15.97 10.90
C SER A 97 8.31 -17.36 11.17
N ALA A 98 9.63 -17.46 11.37
CA ALA A 98 10.30 -18.71 11.72
C ALA A 98 10.22 -19.06 13.21
N GLU A 99 10.02 -18.07 14.09
CA GLU A 99 9.92 -18.27 15.54
C GLU A 99 8.52 -18.72 15.99
N THR A 100 7.47 -18.24 15.33
CA THR A 100 6.06 -18.61 15.63
C THR A 100 5.71 -20.07 15.28
N GLN A 101 6.60 -20.82 14.61
CA GLN A 101 6.39 -22.24 14.28
C GLN A 101 7.00 -23.22 15.31
N ARG A 102 7.46 -22.74 16.47
CA ARG A 102 8.12 -23.55 17.52
C ARG A 102 7.38 -23.61 18.86
N GLU A 103 6.09 -23.31 18.90
CA GLU A 103 5.24 -23.46 20.10
C GLU A 103 4.12 -24.49 19.87
#